data_AF-A0A3M1H5Q5-F1
#
_entry.id   AF-A0A3M1H5Q5-F1
#
_cell.length_a   1.000
_cell.length_b   1.000
_cell.length_c   1.000
_cell.angle_alpha   90.00
_cell.angle_beta   90.00
_cell.angle_gamma   90.00
#
_symmetry.space_group_name_H-M   'P 1'
#
loop_
_entity.id
_entity.type
_entity.pdbx_description
1 polymer ?
#
loop_
_entity_poly.entity_id
_entity_poly.type
_entity_poly.pdbx_seq_one_letter_code
_entity_poly.pdbx_strand_id
1 'polypeptide(L)'
;SDPGLFRIEVATDVWHLWQPNTAMLAGLYDVWGLYNPLALSDTSLYWQGAPPRSTGRYNFLGVKYIIASKAGAPADGNIIPVFDQDPDINIYLNQDALARVLLVGRSLIVPDHDAAWQAIRGDDFDPAHTVVLEAGLPADAPPPQPVDTRPQSRLAVLAYETNRVTIGVETDQPGYLVLSDAYYPGWRAEVDGQPEPIRRANYAFRAVYVPAGQHTVQFVFDPPVWKLGLVVTLLTLVALLSWAVAEVDYL
;
A
#
# COMPACT_ATOMS: atom_id res chain seq x y z
N SER A 1 16.33 1.35 15.73
CA SER A 1 16.95 0.01 15.72
C SER A 1 16.03 -1.08 15.18
N ASP A 2 14.73 -0.81 14.97
CA ASP A 2 13.81 -1.75 14.30
C ASP A 2 14.01 -1.72 12.78
N PRO A 3 14.46 -2.81 12.14
CA PRO A 3 14.70 -2.87 10.70
C PRO A 3 13.45 -3.29 9.90
N GLY A 4 12.31 -3.51 10.56
CA GLY A 4 11.11 -4.01 9.92
C GLY A 4 10.49 -3.03 8.92
N LEU A 5 9.70 -3.57 7.99
CA LEU A 5 8.90 -2.77 7.07
C LEU A 5 7.58 -2.37 7.76
N PHE A 6 7.56 -1.18 8.35
CA PHE A 6 6.39 -0.61 9.05
C PHE A 6 6.15 0.84 8.64
N ARG A 7 5.00 1.38 9.07
CA ARG A 7 4.69 2.81 9.02
C ARG A 7 4.67 3.41 10.43
N ILE A 8 4.89 4.71 10.50
CA ILE A 8 4.60 5.53 11.66
C ILE A 8 3.31 6.34 11.44
N GLU A 9 2.66 6.71 12.53
CA GLU A 9 1.64 7.75 12.54
C GLU A 9 2.12 8.92 13.37
N VAL A 10 1.96 10.14 12.84
CA VAL A 10 2.16 11.37 13.58
C VAL A 10 0.79 11.95 13.92
N ALA A 11 0.42 11.92 15.19
CA ALA A 11 -0.86 12.43 15.67
C ALA A 11 -1.00 13.93 15.35
N THR A 12 -2.24 14.37 15.09
CA THR A 12 -2.54 15.72 14.59
C THR A 12 -2.17 16.84 15.58
N ASP A 13 -2.10 16.51 16.87
CA ASP A 13 -1.75 17.43 17.95
C ASP A 13 -0.26 17.82 17.98
N VAL A 14 0.61 17.06 17.32
CA VAL A 14 2.07 17.30 17.30
C VAL A 14 2.62 17.75 15.94
N TRP A 15 1.76 18.04 14.96
CA TRP A 15 2.21 18.44 13.61
C TRP A 15 3.10 19.70 13.57
N HIS A 16 2.98 20.57 14.58
CA HIS A 16 3.82 21.75 14.73
C HIS A 16 5.23 21.44 15.26
N LEU A 17 5.41 20.28 15.90
CA LEU A 17 6.68 19.79 16.45
C LEU A 17 7.34 18.78 15.50
N TRP A 18 6.51 17.93 14.89
CA TRP A 18 6.93 16.88 13.99
C TRP A 18 6.04 16.89 12.76
N GLN A 19 6.54 17.40 11.63
CA GLN A 19 5.73 17.42 10.41
C GLN A 19 5.57 16.01 9.84
N PRO A 20 4.38 15.66 9.31
CA PRO A 20 4.19 14.40 8.60
C PRO A 20 5.27 14.20 7.53
N ASN A 21 5.80 12.98 7.41
CA ASN A 21 6.84 12.57 6.42
C ASN A 21 8.24 13.16 6.56
N THR A 22 8.54 14.05 7.52
CA THR A 22 9.96 14.35 7.82
C THR A 22 10.73 13.06 8.15
N ALA A 23 10.01 12.07 8.67
CA ALA A 23 10.49 10.72 8.91
C ALA A 23 11.00 10.00 7.63
N MET A 24 10.50 10.34 6.44
CA MET A 24 11.01 9.78 5.18
C MET A 24 12.45 10.21 4.89
N LEU A 25 12.89 11.36 5.38
CA LEU A 25 14.31 11.77 5.28
C LEU A 25 15.23 10.82 6.06
N ALA A 26 14.68 10.12 7.06
CA ALA A 26 15.33 9.08 7.82
C ALA A 26 14.98 7.66 7.32
N GLY A 27 14.35 7.53 6.15
CA GLY A 27 13.94 6.24 5.57
C GLY A 27 12.72 5.59 6.24
N LEU A 28 11.97 6.32 7.07
CA LEU A 28 10.75 5.82 7.72
C LEU A 28 9.52 6.15 6.87
N TYR A 29 8.59 5.20 6.80
CA TYR A 29 7.31 5.41 6.11
C TYR A 29 6.29 6.02 7.06
N ASP A 30 5.50 6.96 6.57
CA ASP A 30 4.37 7.55 7.27
C ASP A 30 3.05 6.98 6.70
N VAL A 31 2.04 6.77 7.54
CA VAL A 31 0.72 6.26 7.11
C VAL A 31 -0.06 7.26 6.26
N TRP A 32 0.15 8.55 6.49
CA TRP A 32 -0.58 9.61 5.82
C TRP A 32 0.09 10.05 4.52
N GLY A 33 1.43 10.00 4.44
CA GLY A 33 2.13 10.53 3.27
C GLY A 33 2.12 12.07 3.25
N LEU A 34 2.75 12.72 2.26
CA LEU A 34 2.61 14.17 2.07
C LEU A 34 1.15 14.49 1.74
N TYR A 35 0.60 15.60 2.25
CA TYR A 35 -0.66 16.14 1.75
C TYR A 35 -0.53 16.34 0.25
N ASN A 36 -1.12 15.43 -0.50
CA ASN A 36 -0.95 15.33 -1.94
C ASN A 36 -2.32 15.58 -2.57
N PRO A 37 -2.47 16.57 -3.47
CA PRO A 37 -3.71 16.73 -4.23
C PRO A 37 -4.02 15.51 -5.12
N LEU A 38 -3.05 14.61 -5.32
CA LEU A 38 -3.20 13.30 -5.98
C LEU A 38 -3.41 12.15 -4.99
N ALA A 39 -3.71 12.43 -3.71
CA ALA A 39 -4.11 11.40 -2.76
C ALA A 39 -5.30 10.63 -3.34
N LEU A 40 -5.20 9.31 -3.40
CA LEU A 40 -6.29 8.51 -3.96
C LEU A 40 -7.49 8.61 -3.03
N SER A 41 -8.65 8.88 -3.61
CA SER A 41 -9.92 9.04 -2.88
C SER A 41 -10.15 7.87 -1.95
N ASP A 42 -9.93 6.65 -2.44
CA ASP A 42 -10.31 5.43 -1.75
C ASP A 42 -9.42 5.18 -0.53
N THR A 43 -8.10 5.43 -0.64
CA THR A 43 -7.21 5.38 0.54
C THR A 43 -7.51 6.49 1.53
N SER A 44 -7.87 7.66 1.03
CA SER A 44 -8.24 8.80 1.88
C SER A 44 -9.53 8.52 2.65
N LEU A 45 -10.53 7.92 2.00
CA LEU A 45 -11.79 7.50 2.62
C LEU A 45 -11.58 6.35 3.61
N TYR A 46 -10.71 5.39 3.29
CA TYR A 46 -10.31 4.33 4.22
C TYR A 46 -9.74 4.90 5.52
N TRP A 47 -8.85 5.89 5.42
CA TRP A 47 -8.26 6.56 6.58
C TRP A 47 -9.23 7.52 7.29
N GLN A 48 -9.95 8.39 6.55
CA GLN A 48 -10.90 9.37 7.10
C GLN A 48 -12.13 8.73 7.71
N GLY A 49 -12.48 7.51 7.29
CA GLY A 49 -13.39 6.64 8.02
C GLY A 49 -12.94 6.33 9.46
N ALA A 50 -11.74 6.79 9.84
CA ALA A 50 -11.14 6.83 11.17
C ALA A 50 -11.29 5.49 11.88
N PRO A 51 -10.70 4.40 11.34
CA PRO A 51 -10.71 3.14 12.06
C PRO A 51 -10.09 3.39 13.44
N PRO A 52 -10.82 3.11 14.54
CA PRO A 52 -10.22 3.21 15.87
C PRO A 52 -8.93 2.40 15.90
N ARG A 53 -7.91 2.84 16.64
CA ARG A 53 -6.61 2.18 16.65
C ARG A 53 -6.69 0.76 17.20
N SER A 54 -7.75 0.46 17.96
CA SER A 54 -8.10 -0.87 18.44
C SER A 54 -8.62 -1.83 17.35
N THR A 55 -8.77 -1.40 16.09
CA THR A 55 -9.37 -2.23 15.03
C THR A 55 -8.34 -2.86 14.11
N GLY A 56 -8.66 -4.05 13.60
CA GLY A 56 -7.84 -4.73 12.59
C GLY A 56 -7.59 -3.89 11.34
N ARG A 57 -8.54 -3.04 10.94
CA ARG A 57 -8.37 -2.12 9.79
C ARG A 57 -7.25 -1.11 9.98
N TYR A 58 -7.14 -0.53 11.17
CA TYR A 58 -6.01 0.36 11.49
C TYR A 58 -4.71 -0.43 11.50
N ASN A 59 -4.71 -1.61 12.14
CA ASN A 59 -3.54 -2.47 12.22
C ASN A 59 -3.04 -2.96 10.84
N PHE A 60 -3.94 -3.17 9.89
CA PHE A 60 -3.65 -3.53 8.49
C PHE A 60 -2.81 -2.47 7.76
N LEU A 61 -2.89 -1.20 8.18
CA LEU A 61 -2.04 -0.14 7.63
C LEU A 61 -0.56 -0.26 8.06
N GLY A 62 -0.24 -1.23 8.92
CA GLY A 62 1.11 -1.49 9.38
C GLY A 62 1.70 -0.34 10.19
N VAL A 63 0.85 0.44 10.87
CA VAL A 63 1.28 1.49 11.80
C VAL A 63 1.78 0.84 13.07
N LYS A 64 3.12 0.82 13.22
CA LYS A 64 3.79 0.19 14.36
C LYS A 64 4.15 1.19 15.44
N TYR A 65 4.55 2.40 15.05
CA TYR A 65 4.91 3.46 16.00
C TYR A 65 4.03 4.68 15.82
N ILE A 66 3.63 5.28 16.93
CA ILE A 66 2.78 6.47 16.96
C ILE A 66 3.51 7.54 17.73
N ILE A 67 3.61 8.73 17.14
CA ILE A 67 4.19 9.92 17.77
C ILE A 67 3.03 10.84 18.15
N ALA A 68 2.89 11.12 19.45
CA ALA A 68 1.82 11.98 19.97
C ALA A 68 2.33 12.84 21.13
N SER A 69 1.59 13.89 21.48
CA SER A 69 1.99 14.75 22.59
C SER A 69 1.84 14.00 23.91
N LYS A 70 2.53 14.47 24.97
CA LYS A 70 2.34 13.89 26.31
C LYS A 70 0.91 14.03 26.84
N ALA A 71 0.17 15.04 26.38
CA ALA A 71 -1.22 15.26 26.76
C ALA A 71 -2.21 14.40 25.94
N GLY A 72 -1.80 13.94 24.75
CA GLY A 72 -2.62 13.23 23.77
C GLY A 72 -2.30 11.74 23.64
N ALA A 73 -1.98 11.06 24.74
CA ALA A 73 -1.67 9.62 24.71
C ALA A 73 -2.81 8.83 24.03
N PRO A 74 -2.51 7.88 23.13
CA PRO A 74 -3.51 6.98 22.57
C PRO A 74 -4.23 6.24 23.70
N ALA A 75 -5.56 6.34 23.72
CA ALA A 75 -6.40 5.77 24.78
C ALA A 75 -7.10 4.46 24.36
N ASP A 76 -6.89 4.02 23.12
CA ASP A 76 -7.54 2.87 22.49
C ASP A 76 -6.52 1.87 21.91
N GLY A 77 -6.86 0.58 21.94
CA GLY A 77 -6.02 -0.50 21.40
C GLY A 77 -4.87 -0.94 22.33
N ASN A 78 -4.05 -1.88 21.84
CA ASN A 78 -2.90 -2.40 22.58
C ASN A 78 -1.64 -1.56 22.30
N ILE A 79 -1.66 -0.31 22.77
CA ILE A 79 -0.66 0.70 22.48
C ILE A 79 0.07 1.07 23.78
N ILE A 80 1.39 0.92 23.80
CA ILE A 80 2.21 1.16 25.00
C ILE A 80 3.29 2.22 24.73
N PRO A 81 3.63 3.09 25.69
CA PRO A 81 4.76 4.00 25.54
C PRO A 81 6.07 3.22 25.49
N VAL A 82 6.93 3.57 24.53
CA VAL A 82 8.28 2.98 24.37
C VAL A 82 9.39 4.03 24.38
N PHE A 83 9.05 5.31 24.32
CA PHE A 83 9.97 6.42 24.50
C PHE A 83 9.23 7.65 25.05
N ASP A 84 9.78 8.24 26.11
CA ASP A 84 9.17 9.36 26.85
C ASP A 84 10.17 10.43 27.31
N GLN A 85 11.41 10.38 26.80
CA GLN A 85 12.50 11.24 27.24
C GLN A 85 12.45 12.67 26.67
N ASP A 86 11.75 12.86 25.55
CA ASP A 86 11.51 14.19 24.97
C ASP A 86 10.54 15.00 25.86
N PRO A 87 10.69 16.33 25.99
CA PRO A 87 9.79 17.14 26.82
C PRO A 87 8.35 17.22 26.27
N ASP A 88 8.16 17.20 24.95
CA ASP A 88 6.89 17.55 24.31
C ASP A 88 6.14 16.33 23.75
N ILE A 89 6.87 15.29 23.31
CA ILE A 89 6.30 14.11 22.64
C ILE A 89 6.63 12.79 23.35
N ASN A 90 5.79 11.79 23.09
CA ASN A 90 6.04 10.38 23.39
C ASN A 90 5.98 9.56 22.11
N ILE A 91 6.72 8.44 22.07
CA ILE A 91 6.56 7.40 21.05
C ILE A 91 5.90 6.19 21.68
N TYR A 92 4.86 5.71 21.02
CA TYR A 92 4.11 4.53 21.41
C TYR A 92 4.30 3.41 20.41
N LEU A 93 4.28 2.16 20.88
CA LEU A 93 4.29 0.94 20.09
C LEU A 93 2.88 0.37 20.02
N ASN A 94 2.34 0.23 18.81
CA ASN A 94 1.16 -0.57 18.53
C ASN A 94 1.58 -2.05 18.45
N GLN A 95 1.18 -2.84 19.45
CA GLN A 95 1.53 -4.26 19.53
C GLN A 95 0.73 -5.13 18.55
N ASP A 96 -0.40 -4.63 18.05
CA ASP A 96 -1.29 -5.36 17.16
C ASP A 96 -1.04 -5.03 15.67
N ALA A 97 -0.02 -4.21 15.38
CA ALA A 97 0.32 -3.78 14.02
C ALA A 97 0.59 -5.00 13.11
N LEU A 98 -0.15 -5.08 11.99
CA LEU A 98 0.07 -6.13 11.00
C LEU A 98 1.26 -5.79 10.10
N ALA A 99 1.84 -6.82 9.48
CA ALA A 99 2.84 -6.60 8.45
C ALA A 99 2.22 -5.87 7.24
N ARG A 100 2.99 -5.03 6.56
CA ARG A 100 2.52 -4.33 5.34
C ARG A 100 2.25 -5.26 4.16
N VAL A 101 2.79 -6.48 4.21
CA VAL A 101 2.67 -7.55 3.22
C VAL A 101 2.18 -8.79 3.96
N LEU A 102 1.06 -9.36 3.53
CA LEU A 102 0.40 -10.50 4.18
C LEU A 102 -0.04 -11.51 3.12
N LEU A 103 0.00 -12.81 3.44
CA LEU A 103 -0.67 -13.83 2.64
C LEU A 103 -1.97 -14.22 3.33
N VAL A 104 -3.08 -14.02 2.65
CA VAL A 104 -4.42 -14.15 3.22
C VAL A 104 -5.15 -15.33 2.57
N GLY A 105 -5.62 -16.26 3.42
CA GLY A 105 -6.20 -17.53 2.99
C GLY A 105 -7.70 -17.49 2.72
N ARG A 106 -8.43 -16.48 3.19
CA ARG A 106 -9.87 -16.33 2.93
C ARG A 106 -10.14 -15.13 2.05
N SER A 107 -10.88 -15.32 0.96
CA SER A 107 -11.31 -14.23 0.08
C SER A 107 -12.82 -14.04 0.15
N LEU A 108 -13.25 -12.79 0.32
CA LEU A 108 -14.63 -12.37 0.15
C LEU A 108 -14.74 -11.56 -1.15
N ILE A 109 -15.31 -12.16 -2.20
CA ILE A 109 -15.50 -11.48 -3.48
C ILE A 109 -16.82 -10.72 -3.42
N VAL A 110 -16.78 -9.42 -3.72
CA VAL A 110 -17.93 -8.51 -3.68
C VAL A 110 -18.17 -7.92 -5.07
N PRO A 111 -19.43 -7.58 -5.42
CA PRO A 111 -19.77 -7.17 -6.78
C PRO A 111 -19.20 -5.82 -7.18
N ASP A 112 -19.04 -4.90 -6.23
CA ASP A 112 -18.68 -3.51 -6.49
C ASP A 112 -17.99 -2.85 -5.30
N HIS A 113 -17.59 -1.59 -5.51
CA HIS A 113 -16.84 -0.78 -4.55
C HIS A 113 -17.64 -0.43 -3.29
N ASP A 114 -18.95 -0.23 -3.40
CA ASP A 114 -19.81 0.06 -2.25
C ASP A 114 -19.96 -1.18 -1.37
N ALA A 115 -20.15 -2.35 -1.98
CA ALA A 115 -20.15 -3.63 -1.26
C ALA A 115 -18.79 -3.90 -0.60
N ALA A 116 -17.68 -3.53 -1.23
CA ALA A 116 -16.35 -3.62 -0.62
C ALA A 116 -16.24 -2.75 0.64
N TRP A 117 -16.73 -1.50 0.57
CA TRP A 117 -16.75 -0.58 1.71
C TRP A 117 -17.57 -1.11 2.89
N GLN A 118 -18.75 -1.68 2.62
CA GLN A 118 -19.58 -2.27 3.67
C GLN A 118 -18.92 -3.51 4.27
N ALA A 119 -18.36 -4.38 3.44
CA ALA A 119 -17.73 -5.63 3.88
C ALA A 119 -16.56 -5.37 4.84
N ILE A 120 -15.67 -4.42 4.53
CA ILE A 120 -14.53 -4.12 5.40
C ILE A 120 -14.93 -3.46 6.72
N ARG A 121 -16.15 -2.90 6.81
CA ARG A 121 -16.69 -2.25 8.01
C ARG A 121 -17.48 -3.20 8.91
N GLY A 122 -17.75 -4.43 8.45
CA GLY A 122 -18.43 -5.43 9.25
C GLY A 122 -17.59 -5.86 10.45
N ASP A 123 -18.26 -6.18 11.55
CA ASP A 123 -17.59 -6.57 12.81
C ASP A 123 -16.78 -7.87 12.67
N ASP A 124 -17.19 -8.75 11.74
CA ASP A 124 -16.52 -10.02 11.45
C ASP A 124 -15.31 -9.89 10.49
N PHE A 125 -15.01 -8.67 10.00
CA PHE A 125 -13.91 -8.47 9.07
C PHE A 125 -12.56 -8.39 9.80
N ASP A 126 -11.78 -9.46 9.65
CA ASP A 126 -10.39 -9.52 10.10
C ASP A 126 -9.43 -9.48 8.90
N PRO A 127 -8.72 -8.36 8.67
CA PRO A 127 -7.79 -8.23 7.55
C PRO A 127 -6.52 -9.08 7.67
N ALA A 128 -6.24 -9.68 8.84
CA ALA A 128 -5.15 -10.65 8.98
C ALA A 128 -5.47 -11.99 8.30
N HIS A 129 -6.75 -12.33 8.17
CA HIS A 129 -7.18 -13.65 7.68
C HIS A 129 -8.16 -13.59 6.51
N THR A 130 -8.78 -12.43 6.24
CA THR A 130 -9.75 -12.23 5.16
C THR A 130 -9.37 -11.05 4.27
N VAL A 131 -9.42 -11.24 2.96
CA VAL A 131 -9.28 -10.18 1.96
C VAL A 131 -10.61 -9.97 1.24
N VAL A 132 -11.07 -8.72 1.17
CA VAL A 132 -12.23 -8.35 0.36
C VAL A 132 -11.74 -7.97 -1.03
N LEU A 133 -12.28 -8.59 -2.08
CA LEU A 133 -11.88 -8.39 -3.46
C LEU A 133 -13.05 -7.91 -4.31
N GLU A 134 -12.87 -6.82 -5.05
CA GLU A 134 -13.88 -6.35 -5.99
C GLU A 134 -13.89 -7.22 -7.25
N ALA A 135 -15.10 -7.68 -7.62
CA ALA A 135 -15.32 -8.39 -8.86
C ALA A 135 -15.07 -7.47 -10.06
N GLY A 136 -14.58 -8.04 -11.16
CA GLY A 136 -14.42 -7.32 -12.41
C GLY A 136 -13.30 -6.28 -12.42
N LEU A 137 -12.39 -6.25 -11.44
CA LEU A 137 -11.18 -5.44 -11.49
C LEU A 137 -9.91 -6.31 -11.63
N PRO A 138 -9.02 -6.00 -12.60
CA PRO A 138 -9.28 -5.13 -13.75
C PRO A 138 -10.33 -5.75 -14.70
N ALA A 139 -11.01 -4.94 -15.52
CA ALA A 139 -12.17 -5.34 -16.33
C ALA A 139 -11.91 -6.55 -17.26
N ASP A 140 -10.71 -6.64 -17.81
CA ASP A 140 -10.33 -7.69 -18.75
C ASP A 140 -9.70 -8.92 -18.08
N ALA A 141 -9.55 -8.92 -16.76
CA ALA A 141 -9.00 -10.08 -16.05
C ALA A 141 -10.07 -11.16 -15.81
N PRO A 142 -9.66 -12.44 -15.73
CA PRO A 142 -10.53 -13.50 -15.21
C PRO A 142 -11.14 -13.11 -13.86
N PRO A 143 -12.28 -13.69 -13.45
CA PRO A 143 -12.79 -13.50 -12.09
C PRO A 143 -11.74 -13.87 -11.03
N PRO A 144 -11.73 -13.19 -9.86
CA PRO A 144 -10.87 -13.59 -8.75
C PRO A 144 -11.14 -15.04 -8.35
N GLN A 145 -10.08 -15.79 -8.02
CA GLN A 145 -10.21 -17.16 -7.51
C GLN A 145 -10.72 -17.13 -6.07
N PRO A 146 -11.82 -17.82 -5.73
CA PRO A 146 -12.22 -17.99 -4.35
C PRO A 146 -11.17 -18.81 -3.60
N VAL A 147 -10.74 -18.31 -2.45
CA VAL A 147 -9.85 -19.01 -1.52
C VAL A 147 -10.53 -19.04 -0.16
N ASP A 148 -10.57 -20.22 0.47
CA ASP A 148 -11.01 -20.40 1.85
C ASP A 148 -10.10 -21.44 2.52
N THR A 149 -8.95 -20.96 2.96
CA THR A 149 -7.81 -21.73 3.43
C THR A 149 -7.16 -21.07 4.65
N ARG A 150 -6.24 -21.76 5.30
CA ARG A 150 -5.44 -21.22 6.40
C ARG A 150 -3.96 -21.51 6.13
N PRO A 151 -3.35 -20.78 5.18
CA PRO A 151 -2.00 -21.08 4.73
C PRO A 151 -0.99 -20.89 5.85
N GLN A 152 -0.09 -21.86 6.01
CA GLN A 152 1.18 -21.63 6.66
C GLN A 152 2.13 -21.05 5.63
N SER A 153 2.61 -19.85 5.89
CA SER A 153 3.46 -19.15 4.91
C SER A 153 4.66 -18.48 5.54
N ARG A 154 5.69 -18.32 4.70
CA ARG A 154 6.86 -17.51 4.96
C ARG A 154 6.99 -16.47 3.85
N LEU A 155 7.06 -15.21 4.25
CA LEU A 155 7.21 -14.08 3.34
C LEU A 155 8.57 -13.44 3.56
N ALA A 156 9.24 -13.10 2.46
CA ALA A 156 10.50 -12.35 2.46
C ALA A 156 10.36 -11.13 1.56
N VAL A 157 10.49 -9.93 2.13
CA VAL A 157 10.55 -8.70 1.33
C VAL A 157 11.95 -8.60 0.74
N LEU A 158 12.08 -8.90 -0.55
CA LEU A 158 13.37 -8.90 -1.25
C LEU A 158 13.75 -7.51 -1.76
N ALA A 159 12.76 -6.72 -2.19
CA ALA A 159 12.93 -5.32 -2.58
C ALA A 159 11.64 -4.54 -2.29
N TYR A 160 11.79 -3.32 -1.78
CA TYR A 160 10.66 -2.44 -1.46
C TYR A 160 10.99 -0.99 -1.83
N GLU A 161 10.80 -0.67 -3.11
CA GLU A 161 11.16 0.59 -3.75
C GLU A 161 9.91 1.32 -4.27
N THR A 162 10.07 2.58 -4.68
CA THR A 162 8.95 3.42 -5.13
C THR A 162 8.22 2.85 -6.36
N ASN A 163 8.95 2.27 -7.31
CA ASN A 163 8.40 1.73 -8.57
C ASN A 163 8.50 0.19 -8.66
N ARG A 164 9.01 -0.48 -7.63
CA ARG A 164 9.23 -1.92 -7.63
C ARG A 164 9.07 -2.51 -6.23
N VAL A 165 8.27 -3.57 -6.11
CA VAL A 165 8.20 -4.38 -4.90
C VAL A 165 8.39 -5.84 -5.29
N THR A 166 9.30 -6.56 -4.62
CA THR A 166 9.55 -7.98 -4.88
C THR A 166 9.46 -8.76 -3.57
N ILE A 167 8.60 -9.77 -3.54
CA ILE A 167 8.30 -10.59 -2.37
C ILE A 167 8.56 -12.05 -2.71
N GLY A 168 9.40 -12.72 -1.92
CA GLY A 168 9.48 -14.18 -1.90
C GLY A 168 8.34 -14.73 -1.05
N VAL A 169 7.59 -15.69 -1.58
CA VAL A 169 6.45 -16.34 -0.94
C VAL A 169 6.69 -17.84 -0.90
N GLU A 170 6.62 -18.44 0.28
CA GLU A 170 6.54 -19.88 0.45
C GLU A 170 5.25 -20.18 1.21
N THR A 171 4.37 -21.02 0.66
CA THR A 171 3.07 -21.34 1.25
C THR A 171 2.63 -22.77 0.93
N ASP A 172 1.96 -23.42 1.88
CA ASP A 172 1.42 -24.77 1.72
C ASP A 172 0.04 -24.81 1.04
N GLN A 173 -0.66 -23.67 1.03
CA GLN A 173 -2.00 -23.50 0.46
C GLN A 173 -2.06 -22.24 -0.40
N PRO A 174 -2.96 -22.17 -1.41
CA PRO A 174 -3.16 -20.97 -2.19
C PRO A 174 -3.69 -19.82 -1.33
N GLY A 175 -3.42 -18.59 -1.72
CA GLY A 175 -3.87 -17.40 -1.01
C GLY A 175 -3.72 -16.14 -1.83
N TYR A 176 -4.10 -15.01 -1.26
CA TYR A 176 -3.84 -13.70 -1.84
C TYR A 176 -2.69 -13.03 -1.10
N LEU A 177 -1.65 -12.64 -1.85
CA LEU A 177 -0.62 -11.76 -1.33
C LEU A 177 -1.16 -10.34 -1.35
N VAL A 178 -1.48 -9.81 -0.17
CA VAL A 178 -2.07 -8.49 0.02
C VAL A 178 -0.98 -7.52 0.47
N LEU A 179 -0.87 -6.39 -0.23
CA LEU A 179 -0.02 -5.28 0.18
C LEU A 179 -0.93 -4.16 0.68
N SER A 180 -0.64 -3.61 1.85
CA SER A 180 -1.27 -2.38 2.37
C SER A 180 -0.85 -1.11 1.59
N ASP A 181 -0.53 -1.25 0.30
CA ASP A 181 -0.23 -0.17 -0.63
C ASP A 181 -1.43 0.10 -1.52
N ALA A 182 -1.61 1.36 -1.87
CA ALA A 182 -2.76 1.80 -2.62
C ALA A 182 -2.86 1.11 -3.99
N TYR A 183 -4.06 0.69 -4.35
CA TYR A 183 -4.37 0.22 -5.70
C TYR A 183 -4.37 1.41 -6.66
N TYR A 184 -3.55 1.35 -7.71
CA TYR A 184 -3.48 2.39 -8.72
C TYR A 184 -3.24 1.82 -10.13
N PRO A 185 -3.94 2.30 -11.17
CA PRO A 185 -3.67 1.90 -12.55
C PRO A 185 -2.21 2.20 -12.97
N GLY A 186 -1.58 1.27 -13.68
CA GLY A 186 -0.18 1.41 -14.13
C GLY A 186 0.81 0.53 -13.38
N TRP A 187 0.40 -0.05 -12.24
CA TRP A 187 1.10 -1.20 -11.68
C TRP A 187 0.82 -2.47 -12.48
N ARG A 188 1.84 -3.30 -12.64
CA ARG A 188 1.76 -4.65 -13.17
C ARG A 188 2.32 -5.61 -12.14
N ALA A 189 1.77 -6.81 -12.09
CA ALA A 189 2.30 -7.86 -11.24
C ALA A 189 2.61 -9.12 -12.04
N GLU A 190 3.61 -9.84 -11.55
CA GLU A 190 4.05 -11.13 -12.08
C GLU A 190 4.24 -12.09 -10.91
N VAL A 191 3.85 -13.35 -11.12
CA VAL A 191 4.16 -14.48 -10.24
C VAL A 191 5.07 -15.40 -11.04
N ASP A 192 6.32 -15.56 -10.60
CA ASP A 192 7.36 -16.31 -11.32
C ASP A 192 7.56 -15.87 -12.78
N GLY A 193 7.47 -14.56 -13.02
CA GLY A 193 7.61 -13.95 -14.34
C GLY A 193 6.39 -14.11 -15.26
N GLN A 194 5.32 -14.75 -14.78
CA GLN A 194 4.06 -14.83 -15.50
C GLN A 194 3.13 -13.68 -15.07
N PRO A 195 2.52 -12.92 -16.00
CA PRO A 195 1.61 -11.85 -15.64
C PRO A 195 0.44 -12.33 -14.79
N GLU A 196 0.23 -11.68 -13.64
CA GLU A 196 -0.89 -11.95 -12.74
C GLU A 196 -1.71 -10.67 -12.51
N PRO A 197 -3.04 -10.69 -12.69
CA PRO A 197 -3.87 -9.51 -12.49
C PRO A 197 -3.82 -8.99 -11.05
N ILE A 198 -3.47 -7.71 -10.89
CA ILE A 198 -3.59 -7.02 -9.61
C ILE A 198 -5.06 -6.79 -9.30
N ARG A 199 -5.53 -7.33 -8.19
CA ARG A 199 -6.87 -7.13 -7.66
C ARG A 199 -6.90 -5.94 -6.72
N ARG A 200 -8.01 -5.21 -6.76
CA ARG A 200 -8.34 -4.24 -5.72
C ARG A 200 -8.82 -5.01 -4.49
N ALA A 201 -8.12 -4.77 -3.39
CA ALA A 201 -8.23 -5.49 -2.13
C ALA A 201 -8.57 -4.53 -1.01
N ASN A 202 -9.42 -4.97 -0.09
CA ASN A 202 -9.80 -4.23 1.12
C ASN A 202 -10.13 -2.76 0.79
N TYR A 203 -10.99 -2.57 -0.23
CA TYR A 203 -11.45 -1.28 -0.75
C TYR A 203 -10.40 -0.43 -1.51
N ALA A 204 -9.20 -0.25 -0.98
CA ALA A 204 -8.24 0.72 -1.51
C ALA A 204 -6.85 0.17 -1.82
N PHE A 205 -6.60 -1.10 -1.55
CA PHE A 205 -5.27 -1.71 -1.58
C PHE A 205 -5.12 -2.74 -2.69
N ARG A 206 -3.93 -3.32 -2.84
CA ARG A 206 -3.65 -4.27 -3.93
C ARG A 206 -3.40 -5.68 -3.42
N ALA A 207 -3.85 -6.66 -4.18
CA ALA A 207 -3.55 -8.06 -3.96
C ALA A 207 -3.30 -8.81 -5.27
N VAL A 208 -2.60 -9.93 -5.19
CA VAL A 208 -2.45 -10.89 -6.29
C VAL A 208 -2.67 -12.30 -5.77
N TYR A 209 -3.21 -13.17 -6.61
CA TYR A 209 -3.35 -14.57 -6.27
C TYR A 209 -1.98 -15.24 -6.29
N VAL A 210 -1.71 -16.10 -5.31
CA VAL A 210 -0.50 -16.91 -5.23
C VAL A 210 -0.90 -18.35 -4.97
N PRO A 211 -0.52 -19.31 -5.84
CA PRO A 211 -0.79 -20.71 -5.61
C PRO A 211 0.06 -21.29 -4.46
N ALA A 212 -0.22 -22.53 -4.07
CA ALA A 212 0.62 -23.26 -3.13
C ALA A 212 2.01 -23.55 -3.76
N GLY A 213 3.08 -23.35 -2.99
CA GLY A 213 4.45 -23.55 -3.45
C GLY A 213 5.40 -22.43 -3.03
N GLN A 214 6.53 -22.36 -3.74
CA GLN A 214 7.52 -21.29 -3.60
C GLN A 214 7.46 -20.40 -4.84
N HIS A 215 7.25 -19.10 -4.63
CA HIS A 215 6.99 -18.13 -5.68
C HIS A 215 7.77 -16.84 -5.43
N THR A 216 8.16 -16.17 -6.51
CA THR A 216 8.59 -14.78 -6.48
C THR A 216 7.50 -13.92 -7.09
N VAL A 217 6.93 -13.03 -6.26
CA VAL A 217 5.91 -12.08 -6.68
C VAL A 217 6.56 -10.72 -6.88
N GLN A 218 6.42 -10.14 -8.06
CA GLN A 218 6.96 -8.83 -8.39
C GLN A 218 5.86 -7.87 -8.81
N PHE A 219 5.87 -6.67 -8.24
CA PHE A 219 5.07 -5.53 -8.65
C PHE A 219 5.99 -4.48 -9.29
N VAL A 220 5.65 -4.00 -10.48
CA VAL A 220 6.40 -2.95 -11.19
C VAL A 220 5.44 -1.86 -11.63
N PHE A 221 5.81 -0.60 -11.38
CA PHE A 221 5.08 0.54 -11.90
C PHE A 221 5.61 0.90 -13.29
N ASP A 222 4.82 0.58 -14.33
CA ASP A 222 5.14 0.84 -15.74
C ASP A 222 3.90 1.40 -16.48
N PRO A 223 3.50 2.66 -16.18
CA PRO A 223 2.32 3.27 -16.78
C PRO A 223 2.55 3.55 -18.28
N PRO A 224 1.62 3.16 -19.18
CA PRO A 224 1.77 3.38 -20.63
C PRO A 224 1.96 4.86 -21.01
N VAL A 225 1.35 5.78 -20.26
CA VAL A 225 1.40 7.23 -20.50
C VAL A 225 2.81 7.79 -20.41
N TRP A 226 3.68 7.21 -19.57
CA TRP A 226 5.09 7.61 -19.48
C TRP A 226 5.83 7.42 -20.81
N LYS A 227 5.62 6.28 -21.47
CA LYS A 227 6.21 5.97 -22.78
C LYS A 227 5.69 6.91 -23.86
N LEU A 228 4.39 7.23 -23.84
CA LEU A 228 3.79 8.19 -24.77
C LEU A 228 4.39 9.60 -24.59
N GLY A 229 4.54 10.05 -23.34
CA GLY A 229 5.16 11.33 -23.03
C GLY A 229 6.58 11.45 -23.61
N LEU A 230 7.41 10.42 -23.41
CA LEU A 230 8.76 10.37 -23.98
C LEU A 230 8.78 10.50 -25.51
N VAL A 231 7.86 9.80 -26.20
CA VAL A 231 7.76 9.89 -27.66
C VAL A 231 7.38 11.30 -28.10
N VAL A 232 6.38 11.92 -27.45
CA VAL A 232 5.95 13.28 -27.77
C VAL A 232 7.09 14.28 -27.53
N THR A 233 7.81 14.17 -26.41
CA THR A 233 8.98 15.01 -26.11
C THR A 233 10.06 14.87 -27.19
N LEU A 234 10.38 13.63 -27.61
CA LEU A 234 11.38 13.39 -28.64
C LEU A 234 10.96 13.99 -29.99
N LEU A 235 9.71 13.81 -30.40
CA LEU A 235 9.18 14.40 -31.64
C LEU A 235 9.22 15.93 -31.60
N THR A 236 8.92 16.52 -30.44
CA THR A 236 8.97 17.97 -30.24
C THR A 236 10.39 18.50 -30.35
N LEU A 237 11.36 17.82 -29.73
CA LEU A 237 12.77 18.19 -29.83
C LEU A 237 13.27 18.10 -31.27
N VAL A 238 12.92 17.04 -32.00
CA VAL A 238 13.27 16.90 -33.42
C VAL A 238 12.66 18.02 -34.26
N ALA A 239 11.39 18.36 -34.03
CA ALA A 239 10.73 19.47 -34.74
C ALA A 239 11.42 20.82 -34.46
N LEU A 240 11.74 21.12 -33.20
CA LEU A 240 12.44 22.35 -32.81
C LEU A 240 13.85 22.44 -33.39
N LEU A 241 14.60 21.34 -33.37
CA LEU A 241 15.93 21.27 -33.99
C LEU A 241 15.86 21.45 -35.50
N SER A 242 14.87 20.83 -36.15
CA SER A 242 14.69 20.95 -37.60
C SER A 242 14.33 22.39 -38.00
N TRP A 243 13.48 23.05 -37.20
CA TRP A 243 13.14 24.45 -37.38
C TRP A 243 14.35 25.37 -37.19
N ALA A 244 15.13 25.16 -36.12
CA ALA A 244 16.33 25.97 -35.86
C ALA A 244 17.40 25.82 -36.95
N VAL A 245 17.61 24.60 -37.48
CA VAL A 245 18.54 24.38 -38.60
C VAL A 245 18.04 25.10 -39.86
N ALA A 246 16.75 24.98 -40.19
CA ALA A 246 16.19 25.66 -41.34
C ALA A 246 16.34 27.18 -41.25
N GLU A 247 16.18 27.79 -40.06
CA GLU A 247 16.32 29.23 -39.88
C GLU A 247 17.77 29.73 -40.00
N VAL A 248 18.76 28.93 -39.60
CA VAL A 248 20.18 29.22 -39.83
C VAL A 248 20.52 29.24 -41.33
N ASP A 249 19.91 28.36 -42.13
CA ASP A 249 20.11 28.33 -43.58
C ASP A 249 19.51 29.56 -44.32
N TYR A 250 18.65 30.34 -43.66
CA TYR A 250 18.03 31.55 -44.22
C TYR A 250 18.73 32.87 -43.84
N LEU A 251 19.72 32.85 -42.94
CA LEU A 251 20.50 34.02 -42.48
C LEU A 251 21.87 34.12 -43.16
#